data_AF-A0A535QI67-F1
#
_entry.id   AF-A0A535QI67-F1
#
_cell.length_a   1.000
_cell.length_b   1.000
_cell.length_c   1.000
_cell.angle_alpha   90.00
_cell.angle_beta   90.00
_cell.angle_gamma   90.00
#
_symmetry.space_group_name_H-M   'P 1'
#
loop_
_entity.id
_entity.type
_entity.pdbx_description
1 polymer ?
#
loop_
_entity_poly.entity_id
_entity_poly.type
_entity_poly.pdbx_seq_one_letter_code
_entity_poly.pdbx_strand_id
1 'polypeptide(L)'
;ASVLFVLDETPMLRDDVDLKRFARDLLYVAGYDESAVWLEGDEYGLVHADYDHVEGVLWDLEHGQMGTGASAVIALGSGTITDIAKHAAYLYDQRHPDQPRMVYICCPTANSVTAYAANMAVLLKDGVKRTIPSRYPTAIVADLRVLASAPKEMTVAGLGDCCARFVAYGDWYLASALGLVDYYSEVPLALLDNLDSILLENAAGIGQRTTDGEAVVMRAPS
;
A
#
# COMPACT_ATOMS: atom_id res chain seq x y z
N ALA A 1 19.00 -8.00 -12.88
CA ALA A 1 17.87 -8.41 -12.01
C ALA A 1 16.61 -7.84 -12.63
N SER A 2 15.55 -8.65 -12.75
CA SER A 2 14.26 -8.26 -13.32
C SER A 2 13.36 -7.68 -12.24
N VAL A 3 12.70 -6.56 -12.54
CA VAL A 3 11.78 -5.85 -11.65
C VAL A 3 10.42 -5.72 -12.34
N LEU A 4 9.36 -6.10 -11.64
CA LEU A 4 7.98 -5.94 -12.10
C LEU A 4 7.34 -4.73 -11.40
N PHE A 5 6.92 -3.73 -12.16
CA PHE A 5 6.03 -2.69 -11.66
C PHE A 5 4.58 -3.17 -11.69
N VAL A 6 3.83 -2.84 -10.65
CA VAL A 6 2.37 -2.97 -10.62
C VAL A 6 1.78 -1.56 -10.61
N LEU A 7 1.08 -1.21 -11.69
CA LEU A 7 0.58 0.13 -12.00
C LEU A 7 -0.91 0.09 -12.32
N ASP A 8 -1.57 1.25 -12.24
CA ASP A 8 -2.91 1.49 -12.82
C ASP A 8 -2.84 2.57 -13.91
N GLU A 9 -3.97 3.05 -14.42
CA GLU A 9 -4.00 4.19 -15.36
C GLU A 9 -4.03 5.56 -14.68
N THR A 10 -4.24 5.63 -13.36
CA THR A 10 -4.39 6.88 -12.61
C THR A 10 -3.17 7.78 -12.81
N PRO A 11 -3.33 9.03 -13.31
CA PRO A 11 -2.20 9.95 -13.42
C PRO A 11 -1.56 10.23 -12.06
N MET A 12 -0.23 10.14 -12.00
CA MET A 12 0.53 10.34 -10.78
C MET A 12 1.70 11.26 -11.08
N LEU A 13 1.87 12.30 -10.27
CA LEU A 13 2.91 13.27 -10.47
C LEU A 13 3.91 13.24 -9.31
N ARG A 14 5.12 13.67 -9.63
CA ARG A 14 6.09 14.12 -8.65
C ARG A 14 6.48 15.53 -9.04
N ASP A 15 6.00 16.50 -8.27
CA ASP A 15 5.96 17.90 -8.70
C ASP A 15 5.11 17.99 -9.99
N ASP A 16 5.73 18.17 -11.16
CA ASP A 16 5.07 18.22 -12.47
C ASP A 16 5.51 17.10 -13.43
N VAL A 17 6.28 16.12 -12.93
CA VAL A 17 6.82 15.02 -13.73
C VAL A 17 5.94 13.79 -13.57
N ASP A 18 5.62 13.11 -14.68
CA ASP A 18 4.96 11.80 -14.65
C ASP A 18 5.78 10.81 -13.81
N LEU A 19 5.20 10.36 -12.70
CA LEU A 19 5.88 9.53 -11.72
C LEU A 19 6.19 8.14 -12.26
N LYS A 20 5.29 7.57 -13.07
CA LYS A 20 5.44 6.21 -13.63
C LYS A 20 6.63 6.18 -14.58
N ARG A 21 6.74 7.19 -15.45
CA ARG A 21 7.90 7.39 -16.32
C ARG A 21 9.16 7.64 -15.50
N PHE A 22 9.13 8.54 -14.52
CA PHE A 22 10.29 8.85 -13.68
C PHE A 22 10.84 7.60 -12.97
N ALA A 23 9.97 6.78 -12.37
CA ALA A 23 10.37 5.56 -11.66
C ALA A 23 10.97 4.51 -12.60
N ARG A 24 10.38 4.33 -13.79
CA ARG A 24 10.89 3.39 -14.81
C ARG A 24 12.23 3.85 -15.38
N ASP A 25 12.36 5.15 -15.71
CA ASP A 25 13.62 5.74 -16.17
C ASP A 25 14.74 5.57 -15.12
N LEU A 26 14.41 5.68 -13.83
CA LEU A 26 15.37 5.46 -12.74
C LEU A 26 15.91 4.03 -12.71
N LEU A 27 15.04 3.02 -12.86
CA LEU A 27 15.48 1.62 -12.92
C LEU A 27 16.28 1.32 -14.18
N TYR A 28 15.87 1.87 -15.32
CA TYR A 28 16.58 1.73 -16.58
C TYR A 28 18.01 2.29 -16.49
N VAL A 29 18.17 3.51 -15.96
CA VAL A 29 19.50 4.14 -15.76
C VAL A 29 20.35 3.36 -14.75
N ALA A 30 19.73 2.74 -13.75
CA ALA A 30 20.41 1.87 -12.79
C ALA A 30 20.76 0.47 -13.34
N GLY A 31 20.38 0.15 -14.58
CA GLY A 31 20.72 -1.11 -15.25
C GLY A 31 19.84 -2.30 -14.85
N TYR A 32 18.64 -2.04 -14.32
CA TYR A 32 17.64 -3.08 -14.07
C TYR A 32 16.81 -3.32 -15.33
N ASP A 33 16.46 -4.59 -15.55
CA ASP A 33 15.45 -4.95 -16.54
C ASP A 33 14.08 -4.78 -15.89
N GLU A 34 13.20 -3.99 -16.50
CA GLU A 34 11.92 -3.63 -15.93
C GLU A 34 10.77 -3.96 -16.88
N SER A 35 9.69 -4.46 -16.29
CA SER A 35 8.41 -4.64 -16.96
C SER A 35 7.30 -4.12 -16.07
N ALA A 36 6.11 -3.96 -16.62
CA ALA A 36 4.97 -3.43 -15.88
C ALA A 36 3.70 -4.24 -16.17
N VAL A 37 2.98 -4.58 -15.11
CA VAL A 37 1.58 -4.98 -15.15
C VAL A 37 0.74 -3.72 -15.00
N TRP A 38 -0.15 -3.49 -15.94
CA TRP A 38 -1.15 -2.43 -15.87
C TRP A 38 -2.47 -3.06 -15.45
N LEU A 39 -2.92 -2.73 -14.24
CA LEU A 39 -4.16 -3.20 -13.69
C LEU A 39 -5.31 -2.41 -14.30
N GLU A 40 -6.26 -3.13 -14.90
CA GLU A 40 -7.39 -2.53 -15.59
C GLU A 40 -8.47 -2.11 -14.57
N GLY A 41 -9.04 -0.93 -14.79
CA GLY A 41 -10.18 -0.47 -13.99
C GLY A 41 -11.49 -1.06 -14.48
N ASP A 42 -12.53 -0.93 -13.66
CA ASP A 42 -13.91 -1.16 -14.10
C ASP A 42 -14.39 -0.10 -15.11
N GLU A 43 -15.70 -0.08 -15.42
CA GLU A 43 -16.30 0.91 -16.33
C GLU A 43 -16.11 2.38 -15.90
N TYR A 44 -15.72 2.63 -14.64
CA TYR A 44 -15.40 3.94 -14.09
C TYR A 44 -13.89 4.19 -13.98
N GLY A 45 -13.05 3.26 -14.46
CA GLY A 45 -11.60 3.31 -14.34
C GLY A 45 -11.09 3.00 -12.93
N LEU A 46 -11.93 2.44 -12.05
CA LEU A 46 -11.53 2.09 -10.69
C LEU A 46 -10.97 0.67 -10.66
N VAL A 47 -9.70 0.54 -10.28
CA VAL A 47 -9.09 -0.77 -10.01
C VAL A 47 -9.62 -1.30 -8.69
N HIS A 48 -10.04 -2.57 -8.69
CA HIS A 48 -10.46 -3.28 -7.49
C HIS A 48 -9.36 -4.22 -7.02
N ALA A 49 -9.11 -4.24 -5.71
CA ALA A 49 -8.19 -5.20 -5.12
C ALA A 49 -8.87 -6.58 -5.08
N ASP A 50 -8.83 -7.35 -6.16
CA ASP A 50 -9.47 -8.67 -6.25
C ASP A 50 -8.46 -9.78 -6.58
N TYR A 51 -8.95 -11.02 -6.58
CA TYR A 51 -8.10 -12.19 -6.86
C TYR A 51 -7.68 -12.29 -8.33
N ASP A 52 -8.46 -11.76 -9.27
CA ASP A 52 -8.12 -11.82 -10.69
C ASP A 52 -6.89 -10.96 -10.98
N HIS A 53 -6.86 -9.75 -10.44
CA HIS A 53 -5.67 -8.89 -10.49
C HIS A 53 -4.47 -9.49 -9.75
N VAL A 54 -4.69 -10.13 -8.59
CA VAL A 54 -3.61 -10.80 -7.86
C VAL A 54 -2.99 -11.93 -8.67
N GLU A 55 -3.82 -12.80 -9.26
CA GLU A 55 -3.34 -13.92 -10.07
C GLU A 55 -2.65 -13.42 -11.35
N GLY A 56 -3.11 -12.32 -11.95
CA GLY A 56 -2.43 -11.67 -13.08
C GLY A 56 -1.02 -11.19 -12.70
N VAL A 57 -0.88 -10.46 -11.59
CA VAL A 57 0.45 -10.03 -11.11
C VAL A 57 1.32 -11.23 -10.77
N LEU A 58 0.76 -12.25 -10.10
CA LEU A 58 1.49 -13.47 -9.75
C LEU A 58 1.99 -14.22 -10.98
N TRP A 59 1.17 -14.31 -12.02
CA TRP A 59 1.56 -14.90 -13.30
C TRP A 59 2.78 -14.20 -13.88
N ASP A 60 2.79 -12.86 -13.90
CA ASP A 60 3.92 -12.07 -14.40
C ASP A 60 5.16 -12.17 -13.50
N LEU A 61 4.99 -12.34 -12.18
CA LEU A 61 6.12 -12.64 -11.27
C LEU A 61 6.75 -14.00 -11.60
N GLU A 62 5.96 -15.01 -11.94
CA GLU A 62 6.42 -16.37 -12.23
C GLU A 62 7.03 -16.49 -13.63
N HIS A 63 6.42 -15.84 -14.63
CA HIS A 63 6.73 -16.09 -16.04
C HIS A 63 7.43 -14.91 -16.72
N GLY A 64 7.18 -13.66 -16.29
CA GLY A 64 7.67 -12.44 -16.95
C GLY A 64 7.34 -12.37 -18.45
N GLN A 65 7.87 -11.35 -19.13
CA GLN A 65 7.61 -11.15 -20.56
C GLN A 65 8.41 -12.10 -21.48
N MET A 66 9.53 -12.65 -21.01
CA MET A 66 10.41 -13.54 -21.79
C MET A 66 10.52 -14.96 -21.23
N GLY A 67 9.58 -15.40 -20.38
CA GLY A 67 9.63 -16.71 -19.74
C GLY A 67 10.60 -16.77 -18.54
N THR A 68 11.13 -15.62 -18.11
CA THR A 68 11.95 -15.47 -16.92
C THR A 68 11.20 -14.59 -15.92
N GLY A 69 10.83 -15.15 -14.76
CA GLY A 69 10.14 -14.43 -13.70
C GLY A 69 10.90 -13.22 -13.14
N ALA A 70 10.18 -12.42 -12.36
CA ALA A 70 10.73 -11.24 -11.70
C ALA A 70 11.49 -11.62 -10.42
N SER A 71 12.53 -10.86 -10.08
CA SER A 71 13.24 -11.00 -8.80
C SER A 71 12.77 -10.00 -7.73
N ALA A 72 12.04 -8.96 -8.16
CA ALA A 72 11.43 -7.95 -7.30
C ALA A 72 10.13 -7.43 -7.91
N VAL A 73 9.25 -6.95 -7.05
CA VAL A 73 7.99 -6.29 -7.42
C VAL A 73 7.86 -4.95 -6.73
N ILE A 74 7.49 -3.93 -7.50
CA ILE A 74 7.28 -2.56 -7.02
C ILE A 74 5.82 -2.19 -7.26
N ALA A 75 5.06 -2.01 -6.17
CA ALA A 75 3.75 -1.39 -6.26
C ALA A 75 3.91 0.13 -6.26
N LEU A 76 3.50 0.80 -7.34
CA LEU A 76 3.49 2.25 -7.42
C LEU A 76 2.02 2.70 -7.50
N GLY A 77 1.44 2.99 -6.33
CA GLY A 77 0.01 3.28 -6.25
C GLY A 77 -0.51 3.51 -4.83
N SER A 78 -1.84 3.58 -4.73
CA SER A 78 -2.56 3.68 -3.46
C SER A 78 -2.71 2.32 -2.76
N GLY A 79 -3.59 2.23 -1.77
CA GLY A 79 -3.83 1.00 -1.00
C GLY A 79 -4.22 -0.21 -1.86
N THR A 80 -5.03 -0.01 -2.91
CA THR A 80 -5.46 -1.10 -3.81
C THR A 80 -4.28 -1.77 -4.51
N ILE A 81 -3.45 -0.98 -5.19
CA ILE A 81 -2.28 -1.46 -5.94
C ILE A 81 -1.27 -2.13 -5.00
N THR A 82 -1.11 -1.55 -3.81
CA THR A 82 -0.29 -2.11 -2.72
C THR A 82 -0.79 -3.48 -2.29
N ASP A 83 -2.09 -3.65 -2.04
CA ASP A 83 -2.64 -4.91 -1.56
C ASP A 83 -2.61 -6.02 -2.61
N ILE A 84 -2.85 -5.69 -3.88
CA ILE A 84 -2.73 -6.64 -5.00
C ILE A 84 -1.29 -7.17 -5.09
N ALA A 85 -0.30 -6.27 -5.20
CA ALA A 85 1.11 -6.65 -5.33
C ALA A 85 1.64 -7.39 -4.09
N LYS A 86 1.26 -6.93 -2.89
CA LYS A 86 1.63 -7.56 -1.62
C LYS A 86 1.10 -8.99 -1.54
N HIS A 87 -0.17 -9.20 -1.93
CA HIS A 87 -0.76 -10.53 -1.88
C HIS A 87 -0.21 -11.44 -2.99
N ALA A 88 0.06 -10.93 -4.19
CA ALA A 88 0.75 -11.68 -5.25
C ALA A 88 2.15 -12.14 -4.79
N ALA A 89 2.95 -11.23 -4.20
CA ALA A 89 4.27 -11.57 -3.66
C ALA A 89 4.20 -12.55 -2.46
N TYR A 90 3.10 -12.56 -1.71
CA TYR A 90 2.85 -13.54 -0.66
C TYR A 90 2.57 -14.93 -1.24
N LEU A 91 1.69 -15.03 -2.25
CA LEU A 91 1.38 -16.27 -2.92
C LEU A 91 2.60 -16.83 -3.67
N TYR A 92 3.41 -15.97 -4.29
CA TYR A 92 4.67 -16.36 -4.91
C TYR A 92 5.58 -17.09 -3.92
N ASP A 93 5.83 -16.50 -2.73
CA ASP A 93 6.65 -17.12 -1.70
C ASP A 93 6.09 -18.48 -1.24
N GLN A 94 4.76 -18.62 -1.15
CA GLN A 94 4.13 -19.88 -0.77
C GLN A 94 4.29 -20.97 -1.83
N ARG A 95 4.20 -20.59 -3.10
CA ARG A 95 4.36 -21.51 -4.24
C ARG A 95 5.82 -21.89 -4.46
N HIS A 96 6.76 -21.07 -4.00
CA HIS A 96 8.20 -21.24 -4.20
C HIS A 96 8.97 -21.24 -2.86
N PRO A 97 8.69 -22.17 -1.93
CA PRO A 97 9.29 -22.17 -0.59
C PRO A 97 10.82 -22.39 -0.60
N ASP A 98 11.35 -22.96 -1.68
CA ASP A 98 12.78 -23.23 -1.87
C ASP A 98 13.54 -22.04 -2.49
N GLN A 99 12.84 -20.97 -2.87
CA GLN A 99 13.44 -19.77 -3.44
C GLN A 99 13.62 -18.66 -2.39
N PRO A 100 14.54 -17.71 -2.60
CA PRO A 100 14.57 -16.49 -1.81
C PRO A 100 13.21 -15.77 -1.88
N ARG A 101 12.77 -15.17 -0.77
CA ARG A 101 11.52 -14.42 -0.75
C ARG A 101 11.54 -13.33 -1.82
N MET A 102 10.43 -13.17 -2.52
CA MET A 102 10.22 -12.09 -3.48
C MET A 102 10.47 -10.75 -2.80
N VAL A 103 11.31 -9.89 -3.39
CA VAL A 103 11.51 -8.53 -2.88
C VAL A 103 10.27 -7.70 -3.23
N TYR A 104 9.56 -7.22 -2.22
CA TYR A 104 8.37 -6.39 -2.42
C TYR A 104 8.63 -4.97 -1.92
N ILE A 105 8.63 -3.99 -2.83
CA ILE A 105 8.76 -2.58 -2.52
C ILE A 105 7.40 -1.90 -2.71
N CYS A 106 6.90 -1.31 -1.64
CA CYS A 106 5.70 -0.49 -1.69
C CYS A 106 6.11 0.98 -1.88
N CYS A 107 5.58 1.63 -2.92
CA CYS A 107 5.75 3.06 -3.17
C CYS A 107 4.38 3.74 -3.10
N PRO A 108 3.90 4.12 -1.89
CA PRO A 108 2.62 4.79 -1.73
C PRO A 108 2.58 6.08 -2.53
N THR A 109 1.55 6.25 -3.36
CA THR A 109 1.36 7.48 -4.15
C THR A 109 0.25 8.37 -3.63
N ALA A 110 -0.46 7.93 -2.59
CA ALA A 110 -1.46 8.73 -1.90
C ALA A 110 -1.56 8.29 -0.44
N ASN A 111 -1.92 9.21 0.46
CA ASN A 111 -2.25 8.88 1.85
C ASN A 111 -3.66 8.31 1.96
N SER A 112 -3.99 7.23 1.22
CA SER A 112 -5.35 6.68 1.14
C SER A 112 -5.73 5.72 2.29
N VAL A 113 -4.72 5.12 2.91
CA VAL A 113 -4.83 4.15 4.02
C VAL A 113 -3.61 4.29 4.91
N THR A 114 -3.70 3.85 6.16
CA THR A 114 -2.56 3.76 7.07
C THR A 114 -1.81 2.43 6.96
N ALA A 115 -2.42 1.41 6.38
CA ALA A 115 -1.96 0.02 6.46
C ALA A 115 -0.86 -0.39 5.45
N TYR A 116 -0.07 0.55 4.91
CA TYR A 116 1.01 0.23 3.97
C TYR A 116 2.08 -0.71 4.56
N ALA A 117 2.30 -0.63 5.88
CA ALA A 117 3.21 -1.50 6.61
C ALA A 117 2.53 -2.72 7.27
N ALA A 118 1.26 -3.02 6.95
CA ALA A 118 0.56 -4.15 7.53
C ALA A 118 0.91 -5.47 6.81
N ASN A 119 0.93 -6.58 7.57
CA ASN A 119 1.05 -7.94 7.04
C ASN A 119 -0.28 -8.56 6.56
N MET A 120 -1.33 -7.74 6.48
CA MET A 120 -2.65 -8.14 5.98
C MET A 120 -2.90 -7.40 4.66
N ALA A 121 -3.70 -8.00 3.78
CA ALA A 121 -4.23 -7.34 2.58
C ALA A 121 -5.76 -7.29 2.66
N VAL A 122 -6.39 -6.27 2.07
CA VAL A 122 -7.85 -6.18 1.95
C VAL A 122 -8.23 -6.43 0.51
N LEU A 123 -8.77 -7.62 0.22
CA LEU A 123 -9.22 -8.00 -1.12
C LEU A 123 -10.75 -8.14 -1.19
N LEU A 124 -11.31 -7.80 -2.34
CA LEU A 124 -12.69 -8.06 -2.71
C LEU A 124 -12.83 -9.56 -3.03
N LYS A 125 -13.73 -10.21 -2.31
CA LYS A 125 -14.14 -11.59 -2.57
C LYS A 125 -15.66 -11.66 -2.54
N ASP A 126 -16.25 -12.12 -3.64
CA ASP A 126 -17.71 -12.22 -3.80
C ASP A 126 -18.43 -10.89 -3.52
N GLY A 127 -17.85 -9.77 -3.98
CA GLY A 127 -18.38 -8.42 -3.79
C GLY A 127 -18.19 -7.84 -2.39
N VAL A 128 -17.49 -8.53 -1.49
CA VAL A 128 -17.24 -8.09 -0.10
C VAL A 128 -15.76 -7.96 0.16
N LYS A 129 -15.32 -6.83 0.73
CA LYS A 129 -13.94 -6.65 1.18
C LYS A 129 -13.64 -7.58 2.36
N ARG A 130 -12.54 -8.32 2.26
CA ARG A 130 -12.06 -9.26 3.26
C ARG A 130 -10.61 -8.94 3.58
N THR A 131 -10.32 -8.76 4.87
CA THR A 131 -8.96 -8.68 5.37
C THR A 131 -8.40 -10.08 5.50
N ILE A 132 -7.31 -10.37 4.80
CA ILE A 132 -6.70 -11.70 4.72
C ILE A 132 -5.22 -11.67 5.12
N PRO A 133 -4.67 -12.77 5.68
CA PRO A 133 -3.24 -12.89 5.93
C PRO A 133 -2.42 -12.69 4.66
N SER A 134 -1.31 -11.98 4.79
CA SER A 134 -0.36 -11.73 3.71
C SER A 134 1.07 -11.57 4.27
N ARG A 135 1.82 -10.57 3.81
CA ARG A 135 3.22 -10.33 4.19
C ARG A 135 3.52 -8.85 4.38
N TYR A 136 4.58 -8.54 5.12
CA TYR A 136 5.16 -7.20 5.16
C TYR A 136 5.88 -6.86 3.83
N PRO A 137 5.92 -5.58 3.43
CA PRO A 137 6.84 -5.12 2.40
C PRO A 137 8.30 -5.29 2.84
N THR A 138 9.18 -5.56 1.88
CA THR A 138 10.63 -5.53 2.10
C THR A 138 11.11 -4.10 2.36
N ALA A 139 10.52 -3.13 1.66
CA ALA A 139 10.75 -1.71 1.89
C ALA A 139 9.51 -0.88 1.53
N ILE A 140 9.36 0.27 2.18
CA ILE A 140 8.38 1.30 1.82
C ILE A 140 9.14 2.56 1.42
N VAL A 141 8.83 3.10 0.25
CA VAL A 141 9.41 4.35 -0.27
C VAL A 141 8.31 5.40 -0.41
N ALA A 142 8.17 6.25 0.59
CA ALA A 142 7.20 7.34 0.60
C ALA A 142 7.85 8.66 0.17
N ASP A 143 7.65 9.07 -1.09
CA ASP A 143 8.07 10.39 -1.58
C ASP A 143 7.01 11.43 -1.23
N LEU A 144 7.34 12.35 -0.33
CA LEU A 144 6.40 13.37 0.17
C LEU A 144 5.90 14.31 -0.93
N ARG A 145 6.66 14.50 -2.03
CA ARG A 145 6.21 15.32 -3.18
C ARG A 145 5.13 14.61 -3.97
N VAL A 146 5.26 13.30 -4.11
CA VAL A 146 4.21 12.46 -4.72
C VAL A 146 2.96 12.51 -3.86
N LEU A 147 3.10 12.25 -2.55
CA LEU A 147 1.98 12.29 -1.62
C LEU A 147 1.29 13.65 -1.62
N ALA A 148 2.03 14.76 -1.68
CA ALA A 148 1.47 16.11 -1.76
C ALA A 148 0.70 16.39 -3.06
N SER A 149 1.09 15.73 -4.16
CA SER A 149 0.45 15.89 -5.48
C SER A 149 -0.85 15.08 -5.66
N ALA A 150 -1.08 14.05 -4.83
CA ALA A 150 -2.27 13.21 -4.94
C ALA A 150 -3.57 14.00 -4.72
N PRO A 151 -4.76 13.52 -5.12
CA PRO A 151 -6.03 14.19 -4.81
C PRO A 151 -6.27 14.37 -3.31
N LYS A 152 -6.88 15.50 -2.90
CA LYS A 152 -7.11 15.84 -1.48
C LYS A 152 -7.98 14.83 -0.77
N GLU A 153 -8.92 14.26 -1.50
CA GLU A 153 -9.85 13.24 -1.05
C GLU A 153 -9.11 12.01 -0.51
N MET A 154 -7.94 11.68 -1.08
CA MET A 154 -7.13 10.56 -0.61
C MET A 154 -6.58 10.82 0.79
N THR A 155 -5.96 11.98 1.04
CA THR A 155 -5.47 12.34 2.37
C THR A 155 -6.60 12.43 3.40
N VAL A 156 -7.78 12.91 3.00
CA VAL A 156 -8.97 12.89 3.86
C VAL A 156 -9.39 11.46 4.19
N ALA A 157 -9.36 10.54 3.23
CA ALA A 157 -9.65 9.13 3.45
C ALA A 157 -8.65 8.47 4.41
N GLY A 158 -7.34 8.70 4.22
CA GLY A 158 -6.32 8.19 5.14
C GLY A 158 -6.43 8.78 6.54
N LEU A 159 -6.77 10.07 6.67
CA LEU A 159 -7.06 10.66 7.97
C LEU A 159 -8.28 10.01 8.63
N GLY A 160 -9.32 9.71 7.86
CA GLY A 160 -10.48 8.96 8.33
C GLY A 160 -10.10 7.56 8.85
N ASP A 161 -9.22 6.86 8.12
CA ASP A 161 -8.66 5.57 8.52
C ASP A 161 -7.82 5.68 9.82
N CYS A 162 -6.97 6.71 9.95
CA CYS A 162 -6.26 7.02 11.20
C CYS A 162 -7.25 7.19 12.36
N CYS A 163 -8.29 8.00 12.17
CA CYS A 163 -9.26 8.32 13.20
C CYS A 163 -10.08 7.11 13.64
N ALA A 164 -10.41 6.21 12.71
CA ALA A 164 -11.15 4.99 13.02
C ALA A 164 -10.41 4.09 14.03
N ARG A 165 -9.06 4.14 14.06
CA ARG A 165 -8.25 3.37 15.01
C ARG A 165 -8.54 3.74 16.46
N PHE A 166 -8.75 5.02 16.78
CA PHE A 166 -9.07 5.45 18.15
C PHE A 166 -10.32 4.76 18.70
N VAL A 167 -11.33 4.56 17.85
CA VAL A 167 -12.57 3.86 18.23
C VAL A 167 -12.34 2.34 18.28
N ALA A 168 -11.63 1.79 17.29
CA ALA A 168 -11.38 0.35 17.20
C ALA A 168 -10.65 -0.22 18.44
N TYR A 169 -9.75 0.54 19.07
CA TYR A 169 -9.10 0.12 20.32
C TYR A 169 -10.07 0.06 21.50
N GLY A 170 -10.99 1.01 21.60
CA GLY A 170 -12.06 0.98 22.59
C GLY A 170 -12.94 -0.26 22.43
N ASP A 171 -13.33 -0.57 21.19
CA ASP A 171 -14.11 -1.77 20.88
C ASP A 171 -13.36 -3.06 21.21
N TRP A 172 -12.06 -3.13 20.89
CA TRP A 172 -11.24 -4.31 21.21
C TRP A 172 -11.06 -4.49 22.73
N TYR A 173 -10.85 -3.40 23.47
CA TYR A 173 -10.81 -3.42 24.93
C TYR A 173 -12.13 -3.93 25.51
N LEU A 174 -13.27 -3.41 25.06
CA LEU A 174 -14.59 -3.85 25.52
C LEU A 174 -14.84 -5.32 25.18
N ALA A 175 -14.49 -5.76 23.97
CA ALA A 175 -14.59 -7.16 23.58
C ALA A 175 -13.75 -8.07 24.51
N SER A 176 -12.55 -7.63 24.89
CA SER A 176 -11.71 -8.37 25.84
C SER A 176 -12.31 -8.41 27.24
N ALA A 177 -12.80 -7.27 27.75
CA ALA A 177 -13.47 -7.19 29.04
C ALA A 177 -14.73 -8.07 29.12
N LEU A 178 -15.40 -8.29 27.98
CA LEU A 178 -16.57 -9.15 27.85
C LEU A 178 -16.23 -10.63 27.52
N GLY A 179 -14.94 -10.97 27.36
CA GLY A 179 -14.51 -12.33 27.01
C GLY A 179 -14.88 -12.78 25.59
N LEU A 180 -15.05 -11.83 24.66
CA LEU A 180 -15.37 -12.09 23.25
C LEU A 180 -14.13 -12.31 22.36
N VAL A 181 -12.93 -12.07 22.90
CA VAL A 181 -11.66 -12.26 22.22
C VAL A 181 -10.66 -12.95 23.14
N ASP A 182 -9.76 -13.74 22.56
CA ASP A 182 -8.76 -14.51 23.30
C ASP A 182 -7.55 -13.68 23.73
N TYR A 183 -7.34 -12.51 23.10
CA TYR A 183 -6.16 -11.68 23.31
C TYR A 183 -6.48 -10.18 23.20
N TYR A 184 -5.82 -9.39 24.05
CA TYR A 184 -5.81 -7.93 24.04
C TYR A 184 -4.40 -7.41 24.35
N SER A 185 -4.01 -6.30 23.73
CA SER A 185 -2.72 -5.65 23.95
C SER A 185 -2.86 -4.13 23.93
N GLU A 186 -2.22 -3.47 24.88
CA GLU A 186 -2.13 -2.00 24.91
C GLU A 186 -0.99 -1.45 24.05
N VAL A 187 -0.10 -2.32 23.55
CA VAL A 187 1.07 -1.89 22.75
C VAL A 187 0.66 -1.02 21.56
N PRO A 188 -0.34 -1.39 20.75
CA PRO A 188 -0.73 -0.56 19.62
C PRO A 188 -1.37 0.77 20.03
N LEU A 189 -2.03 0.84 21.19
CA LEU A 189 -2.56 2.08 21.76
C LEU A 189 -1.42 3.01 22.19
N ALA A 190 -0.38 2.46 22.83
CA ALA A 190 0.80 3.23 23.21
C ALA A 190 1.56 3.78 21.99
N LEU A 191 1.51 3.08 20.84
CA LEU A 191 2.08 3.59 19.59
C LEU A 191 1.26 4.74 18.98
N LEU A 192 -0.03 4.85 19.30
CA LEU A 192 -0.87 5.99 18.93
C LEU A 192 -0.74 7.18 19.87
N ASP A 193 0.04 7.08 20.95
CA ASP A 193 0.08 8.12 21.97
C ASP A 193 0.52 9.48 21.39
N ASN A 194 -0.26 10.52 21.68
CA ASN A 194 -0.16 11.88 21.13
C ASN A 194 -0.46 12.04 19.63
N LEU A 195 -0.94 11.00 18.92
CA LEU A 195 -1.30 11.13 17.50
C LEU A 195 -2.38 12.18 17.27
N ASP A 196 -3.36 12.28 18.17
CA ASP A 196 -4.41 13.30 18.14
C ASP A 196 -3.83 14.72 18.16
N SER A 197 -2.88 14.96 19.08
CA SER A 197 -2.19 16.24 19.23
C SER A 197 -1.34 16.54 18.01
N ILE A 198 -0.58 15.56 17.51
CA ILE A 198 0.24 15.69 16.30
C ILE A 198 -0.62 16.02 15.08
N LEU A 199 -1.77 15.36 14.90
CA LEU A 199 -2.70 15.63 13.81
C LEU A 199 -3.29 17.04 13.91
N LEU A 200 -3.69 17.47 15.12
CA LEU A 200 -4.26 18.80 15.36
C LEU A 200 -3.23 19.92 15.12
N GLU A 201 -2.01 19.76 15.63
CA GLU A 201 -0.92 20.73 15.45
C GLU A 201 -0.55 20.91 13.97
N ASN A 202 -0.70 19.85 13.15
CA ASN A 202 -0.37 19.86 11.73
C ASN A 202 -1.59 19.99 10.81
N ALA A 203 -2.79 20.21 11.35
CA ALA A 203 -4.05 20.20 10.60
C ALA A 203 -4.06 21.18 9.42
N ALA A 204 -3.46 22.37 9.59
CA ALA A 204 -3.32 23.34 8.51
C ALA A 204 -2.43 22.81 7.37
N GLY A 205 -1.28 22.21 7.71
CA GLY A 205 -0.35 21.62 6.75
C GLY A 205 -0.94 20.43 6.01
N ILE A 206 -1.73 19.59 6.70
CA ILE A 206 -2.49 18.47 6.11
C ILE A 206 -3.56 19.01 5.17
N GLY A 207 -4.36 19.99 5.63
CA GLY A 207 -5.43 20.58 4.83
C GLY A 207 -4.96 21.29 3.56
N GLN A 208 -3.73 21.80 3.59
CA GLN A 208 -3.02 22.46 2.48
C GLN A 208 -2.13 21.50 1.67
N ARG A 209 -2.02 20.22 2.07
CA ARG A 209 -1.22 19.20 1.37
C ARG A 209 0.26 19.56 1.24
N THR A 210 0.79 20.24 2.25
CA THR A 210 2.24 20.48 2.37
C THR A 210 2.97 19.16 2.56
N THR A 211 4.24 19.07 2.13
CA THR A 211 5.05 17.85 2.34
C THR A 211 5.13 17.44 3.81
N ASP A 212 5.19 18.42 4.72
CA ASP A 212 5.23 18.17 6.16
C ASP A 212 3.89 17.63 6.67
N GLY A 213 2.76 18.20 6.20
CA GLY A 213 1.43 17.67 6.49
C GLY A 213 1.24 16.24 5.98
N GLU A 214 1.66 15.94 4.75
CA GLU A 214 1.59 14.59 4.22
C GLU A 214 2.50 13.61 4.96
N ALA A 215 3.66 14.07 5.43
CA ALA A 215 4.57 13.27 6.22
C ALA A 215 3.93 12.84 7.55
N VAL A 216 3.15 13.72 8.17
CA VAL A 216 2.41 13.41 9.41
C VAL A 216 1.39 12.30 9.16
N VAL A 217 0.59 12.40 8.09
CA VAL A 217 -0.41 11.37 7.78
C VAL A 217 0.26 10.05 7.39
N MET A 218 1.33 10.07 6.58
CA MET A 218 2.05 8.87 6.17
C MET A 218 2.73 8.15 7.34
N ARG A 219 3.19 8.90 8.35
CA ARG A 219 3.85 8.35 9.55
C ARG A 219 2.87 7.96 10.66
N ALA A 220 1.60 8.33 10.53
CA ALA A 220 0.58 7.89 11.48
C ALA A 220 0.70 6.36 11.61
N PRO A 221 0.77 5.81 12.83
CA PRO A 221 1.17 4.43 13.07
C PRO A 221 0.44 3.45 12.15
N SER A 222 1.22 2.86 11.24
CA SER A 222 0.80 1.86 10.26
C SER A 222 0.78 0.48 10.89
#